data_AF-A0A9D6NJH8-F1
#
_entry.id   AF-A0A9D6NJH8-F1
#
_cell.length_a   1.000
_cell.length_b   1.000
_cell.length_c   1.000
_cell.angle_alpha   90.00
_cell.angle_beta   90.00
_cell.angle_gamma   90.00
#
_symmetry.space_group_name_H-M   'P 1'
#
loop_
_entity.id
_entity.type
_entity.pdbx_description
1 polymer ?
#
loop_
_entity_poly.entity_id
_entity_poly.type
_entity_poly.pdbx_seq_one_letter_code
_entity_poly.pdbx_strand_id
1 'polypeptide(L)'
;MPGLIKTIIVMAVLIVAGIGASAYVGTDLVGKSTAAQERGAEEGYRQGYLSGLEEGSRVGYQAGSRLGYTRSQIGDFTGGNEPGFYFLYNPTYAEVRAMLAEREKILAEGEKDSAEKIHNYAVANGIRSAYVRSPIARQAAEGMVYLYELVAFETVDKGLTIIEPSSYREVEVAVGKRYSELNGLAARSYDDTITAITIVW
;
A
#
# COMPACT_ATOMS: atom_id res chain seq x y z
N MET A 1 -44.73 65.53 26.38
CA MET A 1 -44.15 64.50 27.27
C MET A 1 -44.41 63.04 26.87
N PRO A 2 -45.58 62.60 26.35
CA PRO A 2 -45.82 61.17 26.07
C PRO A 2 -44.99 60.59 24.92
N GLY A 3 -44.53 61.41 23.96
CA GLY A 3 -43.65 60.96 22.88
C GLY A 3 -42.24 60.56 23.35
N LEU A 4 -41.67 61.34 24.28
CA LEU A 4 -40.32 61.09 24.81
C LEU A 4 -40.23 59.77 25.58
N ILE A 5 -41.27 59.45 26.37
CA ILE A 5 -41.34 58.19 27.13
C ILE A 5 -41.39 56.99 26.19
N LYS A 6 -42.15 57.07 25.09
CA LYS A 6 -42.20 56.00 24.08
C LYS A 6 -40.84 55.77 23.43
N THR A 7 -40.10 56.83 23.09
CA THR A 7 -38.77 56.71 22.47
C THR A 7 -37.74 56.08 23.41
N ILE A 8 -37.77 56.44 24.71
CA ILE A 8 -36.87 55.85 25.72
C ILE A 8 -37.14 54.35 25.89
N ILE A 9 -38.42 53.95 25.93
CA ILE A 9 -38.80 52.54 26.05
C ILE A 9 -38.33 51.74 24.82
N VAL A 10 -38.51 52.27 23.60
CA VAL A 10 -38.06 51.60 22.38
C VAL A 10 -36.53 51.45 22.35
N MET A 11 -35.77 52.48 22.74
CA MET A 11 -34.31 52.37 22.81
C MET A 11 -33.85 51.35 23.87
N ALA A 12 -34.49 51.32 25.03
CA ALA A 12 -34.17 50.33 26.07
C ALA A 12 -34.41 48.89 25.58
N VAL A 13 -35.53 48.64 24.89
CA VAL A 13 -35.84 47.33 24.30
C VAL A 13 -34.83 46.92 23.24
N LEU A 14 -34.41 47.85 22.38
CA LEU A 14 -33.40 47.57 21.34
C LEU A 14 -32.02 47.27 21.92
N ILE A 15 -31.62 47.97 22.99
CA ILE A 15 -30.34 47.71 23.68
C ILE A 15 -30.37 46.31 24.32
N VAL A 16 -31.45 45.95 25.02
CA VAL A 16 -31.60 44.62 25.64
C VAL A 16 -31.62 43.52 24.58
N ALA A 17 -32.33 43.73 23.46
CA ALA A 17 -32.35 42.79 22.33
C ALA A 17 -30.96 42.61 21.69
N GLY A 18 -30.21 43.71 21.52
CA GLY A 18 -28.85 43.68 20.98
C GLY A 18 -27.87 42.90 21.88
N ILE A 19 -27.90 43.15 23.18
CA ILE A 19 -27.06 42.42 24.15
C ILE A 19 -27.41 40.93 24.17
N GLY A 20 -28.70 40.59 24.13
CA GLY A 20 -29.16 39.20 24.08
C GLY A 20 -28.69 38.46 22.83
N ALA A 21 -28.80 39.09 21.65
CA ALA A 21 -28.34 38.51 20.39
C ALA A 21 -26.82 38.30 20.35
N SER A 22 -26.04 39.26 20.85
CA SER A 22 -24.57 39.14 20.92
C SER A 22 -24.12 38.02 21.87
N ALA A 23 -24.76 37.87 23.03
CA ALA A 23 -24.45 36.79 23.97
C ALA A 23 -24.75 35.41 23.36
N TYR A 24 -25.89 35.26 22.68
CA TYR A 24 -26.28 34.01 22.04
C TYR A 24 -25.29 33.58 20.94
N VAL A 25 -24.94 34.49 20.03
CA VAL A 25 -23.97 34.21 18.95
C VAL A 25 -22.58 33.88 19.50
N GLY A 26 -22.15 34.56 20.57
CA GLY A 26 -20.88 34.26 21.25
C GLY A 26 -20.82 32.84 21.80
N THR A 27 -21.90 32.38 22.45
CA THR A 27 -21.95 31.02 23.02
C THR A 27 -21.97 29.91 21.96
N ASP A 28 -22.67 30.12 20.84
CA ASP A 28 -22.72 29.16 19.72
C ASP A 28 -21.37 29.04 18.99
N LEU A 29 -20.67 30.16 18.79
CA LEU A 29 -19.34 30.18 18.17
C LEU A 29 -18.28 29.51 19.05
N VAL A 30 -18.30 29.78 20.36
CA VAL A 30 -17.37 29.13 21.31
C VAL A 30 -17.62 27.63 21.36
N GLY A 31 -18.89 27.19 21.43
CA GLY A 31 -19.25 25.77 21.42
C GLY A 31 -18.87 25.04 20.12
N LYS A 32 -19.03 25.69 18.96
CA LYS A 32 -18.60 25.12 17.68
C LYS A 32 -17.07 25.05 17.56
N SER A 33 -16.36 26.05 18.07
CA SER A 33 -14.90 26.08 18.07
C SER A 33 -14.31 24.99 18.94
N THR A 34 -14.82 24.79 20.17
CA THR A 34 -14.35 23.71 21.05
C THR A 34 -14.65 22.34 20.48
N ALA A 35 -15.86 22.11 19.95
CA ALA A 35 -16.23 20.83 19.33
C ALA A 35 -15.44 20.52 18.05
N ALA A 36 -14.98 21.54 17.32
CA ALA A 36 -14.10 21.35 16.16
C ALA A 36 -12.65 21.04 16.60
N GLN A 37 -12.17 21.70 17.66
CA GLN A 37 -10.84 21.46 18.22
C GLN A 37 -10.73 20.08 18.85
N GLU A 38 -11.73 19.63 19.60
CA GLU A 38 -11.78 18.29 20.20
C GLU A 38 -11.79 17.19 19.14
N ARG A 39 -12.62 17.32 18.10
CA ARG A 39 -12.62 16.39 16.96
C ARG A 39 -11.29 16.37 16.21
N GLY A 40 -10.68 17.54 16.00
CA GLY A 40 -9.37 17.62 15.37
C GLY A 40 -8.27 16.94 16.19
N ALA A 41 -8.32 17.11 17.52
CA ALA A 41 -7.37 16.48 18.43
C ALA A 41 -7.56 14.95 18.51
N GLU A 42 -8.80 14.48 18.58
CA GLU A 42 -9.13 13.05 18.62
C GLU A 42 -8.75 12.34 17.32
N GLU A 43 -9.11 12.92 16.16
CA GLU A 43 -8.78 12.36 14.86
C GLU A 43 -7.26 12.36 14.64
N GLY A 44 -6.57 13.45 14.98
CA GLY A 44 -5.12 13.54 14.90
C GLY A 44 -4.40 12.53 15.80
N TYR A 45 -4.88 12.34 17.03
CA TYR A 45 -4.36 11.34 17.95
C TYR A 45 -4.58 9.92 17.43
N ARG A 46 -5.80 9.61 16.97
CA ARG A 46 -6.16 8.30 16.44
C ARG A 46 -5.34 7.94 15.21
N GLN A 47 -5.24 8.86 14.25
CA GLN A 47 -4.45 8.65 13.03
C GLN A 47 -2.96 8.51 13.35
N GLY A 48 -2.41 9.38 14.21
CA GLY A 48 -1.01 9.32 14.61
C GLY A 48 -0.67 8.04 15.38
N TYR A 49 -1.53 7.60 16.29
CA TYR A 49 -1.36 6.37 17.04
C TYR A 49 -1.42 5.12 16.16
N LEU A 50 -2.43 5.02 15.29
CA LEU A 50 -2.57 3.90 14.36
C LEU A 50 -1.39 3.83 13.39
N SER A 51 -1.02 4.96 12.79
CA SER A 51 0.12 5.04 11.88
C SER A 51 1.44 4.68 12.58
N GLY A 52 1.67 5.19 13.80
CA GLY A 52 2.86 4.88 14.57
C GLY A 52 2.94 3.41 15.01
N LEU A 53 1.80 2.81 15.38
CA LEU A 53 1.71 1.40 15.73
C LEU A 53 1.96 0.50 14.51
N GLU A 54 1.29 0.79 13.39
CA GLU A 54 1.44 0.06 12.13
C GLU A 54 2.89 0.12 11.65
N GLU A 55 3.49 1.32 11.62
CA GLU A 55 4.88 1.50 11.20
C GLU A 55 5.85 0.82 12.15
N GLY A 56 5.66 0.98 13.47
CA GLY A 56 6.49 0.32 14.47
C GLY A 56 6.43 -1.20 14.41
N SER A 57 5.23 -1.76 14.23
CA SER A 57 5.02 -3.20 14.02
C SER A 57 5.64 -3.69 12.71
N ARG A 58 5.48 -2.94 11.61
CA ARG A 58 6.06 -3.26 10.30
C ARG A 58 7.59 -3.29 10.35
N VAL A 59 8.20 -2.24 10.89
CA VAL A 59 9.66 -2.13 11.06
C VAL A 59 10.19 -3.23 11.97
N GLY A 60 9.53 -3.45 13.12
CA GLY A 60 9.90 -4.50 14.07
C GLY A 60 9.83 -5.90 13.45
N TYR A 61 8.75 -6.20 12.73
CA TYR A 61 8.58 -7.47 12.02
C TYR A 61 9.65 -7.66 10.94
N GLN A 62 9.95 -6.64 10.14
CA GLN A 62 10.96 -6.72 9.09
C GLN A 62 12.38 -6.91 9.66
N ALA A 63 12.74 -6.13 10.68
CA ALA A 63 14.03 -6.25 11.33
C ALA A 63 14.20 -7.63 11.99
N GLY A 64 13.16 -8.10 12.69
CA GLY A 64 13.13 -9.44 13.29
C GLY A 64 13.23 -10.55 12.25
N SER A 65 12.52 -10.42 11.13
CA SER A 65 12.51 -11.41 10.04
C SER A 65 13.88 -11.51 9.37
N ARG A 66 14.48 -10.36 9.04
CA ARG A 66 15.81 -10.29 8.44
C ARG A 66 16.87 -10.86 9.36
N LEU A 67 16.84 -10.50 10.65
CA LEU A 67 17.76 -11.02 11.66
C LEU A 67 17.59 -12.54 11.82
N GLY A 68 16.34 -13.03 11.84
CA GLY A 68 16.02 -14.45 11.91
C GLY A 68 16.62 -15.23 10.74
N TYR A 69 16.43 -14.72 9.52
CA TYR A 69 16.99 -15.30 8.30
C TYR A 69 18.52 -15.28 8.26
N THR A 70 19.16 -14.17 8.61
CA THR A 70 20.63 -14.08 8.65
C THR A 70 21.21 -15.02 9.72
N ARG A 71 20.57 -15.11 10.89
CA ARG A 71 21.02 -15.99 11.98
C ARG A 71 20.92 -17.48 11.61
N SER A 72 19.87 -17.88 10.90
CA SER A 72 19.71 -19.28 10.47
C SER A 72 20.70 -19.73 9.41
N GLN A 73 21.38 -18.80 8.70
CA GLN A 73 22.45 -19.12 7.74
C GLN A 73 23.85 -19.25 8.38
N ILE A 74 24.14 -18.56 9.49
CA ILE A 74 25.51 -18.37 10.01
C ILE A 74 26.00 -19.53 10.91
N GLY A 75 25.11 -20.39 11.42
CA GLY A 75 25.52 -21.69 11.93
C GLY A 75 24.88 -22.13 13.25
N ASP A 76 24.85 -23.46 13.38
CA ASP A 76 24.72 -24.24 14.62
C ASP A 76 23.33 -24.32 15.28
N PHE A 77 22.28 -24.58 14.50
CA PHE A 77 21.08 -25.26 15.03
C PHE A 77 21.34 -26.77 15.16
N THR A 78 22.37 -27.17 15.92
CA THR A 78 22.64 -28.57 16.29
C THR A 78 21.98 -28.98 17.60
N GLY A 79 21.13 -28.12 18.19
CA GLY A 79 20.51 -28.35 19.49
C GLY A 79 19.00 -28.13 19.50
N GLY A 80 18.24 -28.99 18.83
CA GLY A 80 16.80 -29.10 19.04
C GLY A 80 16.01 -29.23 17.74
N ASN A 81 15.21 -30.28 17.64
CA ASN A 81 14.19 -30.50 16.61
C ASN A 81 13.03 -29.46 16.70
N GLU A 82 13.33 -28.20 17.01
CA GLU A 82 12.34 -27.13 16.92
C GLU A 82 12.36 -26.59 15.50
N PRO A 83 11.21 -26.57 14.79
CA PRO A 83 11.12 -25.98 13.47
C PRO A 83 11.54 -24.50 13.57
N GLY A 84 12.74 -24.18 13.09
CA GLY A 84 13.20 -22.80 13.00
C GLY A 84 12.21 -22.01 12.17
N PHE A 85 11.58 -20.99 12.77
CA PHE A 85 10.69 -20.08 12.06
C PHE A 85 11.53 -19.26 11.07
N TYR A 86 11.51 -19.63 9.79
CA TYR A 86 12.03 -18.81 8.71
C TYR A 86 10.98 -17.76 8.36
N PHE A 87 11.23 -16.51 8.75
CA PHE A 87 10.40 -15.38 8.33
C PHE A 87 10.97 -14.79 7.05
N LEU A 88 10.16 -14.79 5.99
CA LEU A 88 10.47 -14.04 4.78
C LEU A 88 10.26 -12.54 5.07
N TYR A 89 11.20 -11.70 4.63
CA TYR A 89 11.12 -10.26 4.81
C TYR A 89 10.77 -9.54 3.52
N ASN A 90 10.12 -8.39 3.64
CA ASN A 90 9.89 -7.48 2.52
C ASN A 90 11.22 -6.80 2.15
N PRO A 91 11.69 -6.92 0.89
CA PRO A 91 13.00 -6.40 0.48
C PRO A 91 12.95 -4.88 0.26
N THR A 92 14.11 -4.24 0.16
CA THR A 92 14.25 -2.92 -0.50
C THR A 92 14.18 -3.10 -2.01
N TYR A 93 13.84 -2.04 -2.75
CA TYR A 93 13.87 -2.07 -4.21
C TYR A 93 15.28 -2.41 -4.73
N ALA A 94 16.33 -1.89 -4.10
CA ALA A 94 17.71 -2.20 -4.44
C ALA A 94 18.04 -3.70 -4.27
N GLU A 95 17.56 -4.34 -3.21
CA GLU A 95 17.74 -5.79 -2.99
C GLU A 95 17.01 -6.61 -4.07
N VAL A 96 15.80 -6.23 -4.45
CA VAL A 96 15.08 -6.89 -5.55
C VAL A 96 15.90 -6.79 -6.84
N ARG A 97 16.40 -5.60 -7.19
CA ARG A 97 17.20 -5.42 -8.41
C ARG A 97 18.51 -6.20 -8.36
N ALA A 98 19.19 -6.25 -7.23
CA ALA A 98 20.43 -7.02 -7.05
C ALA A 98 20.17 -8.53 -7.19
N MET A 99 19.11 -9.04 -6.55
CA MET A 99 18.71 -10.44 -6.62
C MET A 99 18.38 -10.85 -8.07
N LEU A 100 17.61 -10.04 -8.80
CA LEU A 100 17.27 -10.33 -10.20
C LEU A 100 18.49 -10.26 -11.11
N ALA A 101 19.41 -9.32 -10.89
CA ALA A 101 20.66 -9.23 -11.65
C ALA A 101 21.57 -10.44 -11.42
N GLU A 102 21.63 -10.97 -10.20
CA GLU A 102 22.37 -12.20 -9.92
C GLU A 102 21.69 -13.43 -10.53
N ARG A 103 20.35 -13.47 -10.49
CA ARG A 103 19.54 -14.51 -11.13
C ARG A 103 19.74 -14.54 -12.65
N GLU A 104 19.82 -13.38 -13.29
CA GLU A 104 20.06 -13.26 -14.73
C GLU A 104 21.41 -13.85 -15.14
N LYS A 105 22.47 -13.67 -14.33
CA LYS A 105 23.82 -14.22 -14.63
C LYS A 105 23.89 -15.75 -14.60
N ILE A 106 23.03 -16.39 -13.80
CA ILE A 106 23.03 -17.85 -13.66
C ILE A 106 22.12 -18.55 -14.67
N LEU A 107 21.35 -17.79 -15.45
CA LEU A 107 20.60 -18.35 -16.57
C LEU A 107 21.52 -18.63 -17.75
N ALA A 108 21.29 -19.76 -18.43
CA ALA A 108 21.93 -20.01 -19.70
C ALA A 108 21.45 -19.01 -20.76
N GLU A 109 22.31 -18.68 -21.73
CA GLU A 109 21.96 -17.76 -22.81
C GLU A 109 20.70 -18.25 -23.56
N GLY A 110 19.67 -17.40 -23.60
CA GLY A 110 18.39 -17.72 -24.24
C GLY A 110 17.40 -18.51 -23.36
N GLU A 111 17.77 -18.91 -22.14
CA GLU A 111 16.82 -19.49 -21.19
C GLU A 111 15.86 -18.41 -20.67
N LYS A 112 14.56 -18.71 -20.69
CA LYS A 112 13.54 -17.85 -20.09
C LYS A 112 13.29 -18.28 -18.66
N ASP A 113 13.27 -17.33 -17.74
CA ASP A 113 12.83 -17.61 -16.37
C ASP A 113 11.31 -17.74 -16.29
N SER A 114 10.83 -18.31 -15.19
CA SER A 114 9.41 -18.37 -14.85
C SER A 114 9.14 -17.63 -13.54
N ALA A 115 7.89 -17.24 -13.31
CA ALA A 115 7.46 -16.66 -12.04
C ALA A 115 7.80 -17.59 -10.87
N GLU A 116 7.62 -18.90 -11.06
CA GLU A 116 7.94 -19.92 -10.07
C GLU A 116 9.43 -19.96 -9.70
N LYS A 117 10.31 -19.94 -10.69
CA LYS A 117 11.76 -19.96 -10.46
C LYS A 117 12.23 -18.69 -9.73
N ILE A 118 11.71 -17.51 -10.10
CA ILE A 118 12.02 -16.26 -9.40
C ILE A 118 11.50 -16.29 -7.95
N HIS A 119 10.26 -16.76 -7.74
CA HIS A 119 9.69 -16.90 -6.40
C HIS A 119 10.53 -17.84 -5.53
N ASN A 120 10.87 -19.03 -6.03
CA ASN A 120 11.70 -20.00 -5.32
C ASN A 120 13.09 -19.43 -5.01
N TYR A 121 13.69 -18.69 -5.95
CA TYR A 121 14.97 -18.02 -5.72
C TYR A 121 14.86 -16.93 -4.65
N ALA A 122 13.80 -16.12 -4.65
CA ALA A 122 13.55 -15.12 -3.62
C ALA A 122 13.37 -15.75 -2.23
N VAL A 123 12.54 -16.78 -2.13
CA VAL A 123 12.32 -17.54 -0.88
C VAL A 123 13.61 -18.15 -0.37
N ALA A 124 14.42 -18.74 -1.25
CA ALA A 124 15.74 -19.27 -0.90
C ALA A 124 16.68 -18.19 -0.33
N ASN A 125 16.49 -16.92 -0.72
CA ASN A 125 17.22 -15.75 -0.24
C ASN A 125 16.50 -14.98 0.89
N GLY A 126 15.44 -15.57 1.47
CA GLY A 126 14.69 -14.98 2.59
C GLY A 126 13.77 -13.83 2.19
N ILE A 127 13.62 -13.57 0.90
CA ILE A 127 12.84 -12.47 0.36
C ILE A 127 11.41 -12.94 0.16
N ARG A 128 10.46 -12.19 0.71
CA ARG A 128 9.04 -12.39 0.47
C ARG A 128 8.69 -11.93 -0.95
N SER A 129 7.97 -12.78 -1.67
CA SER A 129 7.48 -12.50 -3.02
C SER A 129 6.09 -13.10 -3.19
N ALA A 130 5.34 -12.60 -4.17
CA ALA A 130 4.01 -13.08 -4.52
C ALA A 130 3.93 -13.43 -6.00
N TYR A 131 3.04 -14.36 -6.34
CA TYR A 131 2.64 -14.59 -7.73
C TYR A 131 1.59 -13.56 -8.13
N VAL A 132 1.71 -13.06 -9.36
CA VAL A 132 0.68 -12.22 -9.97
C VAL A 132 0.14 -12.92 -11.21
N ARG A 133 -1.17 -13.15 -11.21
CA ARG A 133 -1.89 -13.71 -12.37
C ARG A 133 -2.75 -12.61 -12.96
N SER A 134 -2.52 -12.30 -14.24
CA SER A 134 -3.28 -11.26 -14.95
C SER A 134 -3.94 -11.84 -16.21
N PRO A 135 -5.16 -12.41 -16.09
CA PRO A 135 -5.98 -12.81 -17.23
C PRO A 135 -6.17 -11.69 -18.26
N ILE A 136 -6.21 -12.05 -19.54
CA ILE A 136 -6.41 -11.11 -20.65
C ILE A 136 -7.67 -11.44 -21.46
N ALA A 137 -8.19 -10.44 -22.16
CA ALA A 137 -9.41 -10.52 -22.98
C ALA A 137 -9.26 -11.37 -24.27
N ARG A 138 -8.12 -12.05 -24.46
CA ARG A 138 -7.88 -12.93 -25.60
C ARG A 138 -8.85 -14.12 -25.57
N GLN A 139 -9.53 -14.34 -26.70
CA GLN A 139 -10.39 -15.50 -26.88
C GLN A 139 -9.61 -16.81 -26.70
N ALA A 140 -10.11 -17.67 -25.82
CA ALA A 140 -9.56 -18.99 -25.51
C ALA A 140 -10.63 -20.08 -25.76
N ALA A 141 -10.20 -21.34 -25.79
CA ALA A 141 -11.12 -22.47 -25.80
C ALA A 141 -11.97 -22.49 -24.52
N GLU A 142 -13.13 -23.15 -24.56
CA GLU A 142 -14.02 -23.27 -23.40
C GLU A 142 -13.27 -23.84 -22.18
N GLY A 143 -13.42 -23.20 -21.03
CA GLY A 143 -12.73 -23.55 -19.78
C GLY A 143 -11.27 -23.09 -19.69
N MET A 144 -10.73 -22.42 -20.71
CA MET A 144 -9.35 -21.93 -20.72
C MET A 144 -9.30 -20.41 -20.64
N VAL A 145 -8.17 -19.88 -20.16
CA VAL A 145 -7.89 -18.45 -20.10
C VAL A 145 -6.44 -18.20 -20.45
N TYR A 146 -6.17 -17.16 -21.22
CA TYR A 146 -4.81 -16.65 -21.40
C TYR A 146 -4.53 -15.64 -20.29
N LEU A 147 -3.34 -15.70 -19.69
CA LEU A 147 -2.94 -14.80 -18.62
C LEU A 147 -1.44 -14.52 -18.71
N TYR A 148 -1.02 -13.40 -18.12
CA TYR A 148 0.37 -13.16 -17.78
C TYR A 148 0.67 -13.72 -16.37
N GLU A 149 1.78 -14.44 -16.26
CA GLU A 149 2.36 -14.90 -14.99
C GLU A 149 3.54 -14.00 -14.64
N LEU A 150 3.39 -13.24 -13.56
CA LEU A 150 4.39 -12.28 -13.10
C LEU A 150 4.73 -12.55 -11.64
N VAL A 151 5.76 -11.89 -11.13
CA VAL A 151 6.12 -11.91 -9.70
C VAL A 151 6.00 -10.52 -9.13
N ALA A 152 5.53 -10.39 -7.89
CA ALA A 152 5.52 -9.15 -7.16
C ALA A 152 6.38 -9.19 -5.90
N PHE A 153 6.94 -8.04 -5.55
CA PHE A 153 7.65 -7.78 -4.31
C PHE A 153 7.03 -6.55 -3.64
N GLU A 154 6.57 -6.67 -2.40
CA GLU A 154 6.23 -5.50 -1.58
C GLU A 154 7.53 -4.94 -1.03
N THR A 155 8.02 -3.87 -1.64
CA THR A 155 9.28 -3.25 -1.23
C THR A 155 9.05 -2.24 -0.11
N VAL A 156 10.00 -2.13 0.81
CA VAL A 156 9.87 -1.27 2.00
C VAL A 156 9.95 0.22 1.69
N ASP A 157 10.49 0.58 0.52
CA ASP A 157 10.87 1.92 0.08
C ASP A 157 10.14 2.38 -1.20
N LYS A 158 9.73 1.48 -2.10
CA LYS A 158 9.02 1.81 -3.35
C LYS A 158 7.57 1.28 -3.40
N GLY A 159 7.17 0.46 -2.43
CA GLY A 159 5.87 -0.23 -2.45
C GLY A 159 5.86 -1.46 -3.37
N LEU A 160 4.70 -1.84 -3.87
CA LEU A 160 4.52 -3.04 -4.70
C LEU A 160 5.22 -2.89 -6.06
N THR A 161 6.18 -3.76 -6.34
CA THR A 161 6.92 -3.82 -7.60
C THR A 161 6.58 -5.12 -8.31
N ILE A 162 6.16 -5.07 -9.58
CA ILE A 162 5.79 -6.26 -10.36
C ILE A 162 6.83 -6.47 -11.46
N ILE A 163 7.29 -7.70 -11.61
CA ILE A 163 8.40 -8.11 -12.47
C ILE A 163 7.92 -9.12 -13.50
N GLU A 164 8.22 -8.86 -14.78
CA GLU A 164 8.03 -9.84 -15.85
C GLU A 164 9.20 -10.86 -15.84
N PRO A 165 8.93 -12.17 -15.64
CA PRO A 165 10.00 -13.15 -15.45
C PRO A 165 10.93 -13.31 -16.63
N SER A 166 10.41 -13.17 -17.86
CA SER A 166 11.21 -13.39 -19.06
C SER A 166 12.22 -12.29 -19.36
N SER A 167 12.09 -11.10 -18.75
CA SER A 167 12.96 -9.96 -19.07
C SER A 167 13.46 -9.20 -17.84
N TYR A 168 13.08 -9.61 -16.63
CA TYR A 168 13.44 -8.95 -15.36
C TYR A 168 13.10 -7.46 -15.29
N ARG A 169 12.20 -6.99 -16.15
CA ARG A 169 11.77 -5.60 -16.16
C ARG A 169 10.61 -5.42 -15.20
N GLU A 170 10.56 -4.24 -14.62
CA GLU A 170 9.37 -3.80 -13.92
C GLU A 170 8.25 -3.57 -14.94
N VAL A 171 7.05 -4.04 -14.61
CA VAL A 171 5.88 -3.92 -15.47
C VAL A 171 4.69 -3.39 -14.69
N GLU A 172 3.86 -2.64 -15.39
CA GLU A 172 2.59 -2.14 -14.87
C GLU A 172 1.44 -3.03 -15.35
N VAL A 173 0.47 -3.25 -14.47
CA VAL A 173 -0.77 -3.99 -14.75
C VAL A 173 -1.95 -3.19 -14.23
N ALA A 174 -2.98 -3.03 -15.06
CA ALA A 174 -4.22 -2.37 -14.67
C ALA A 174 -5.41 -3.00 -15.39
N VAL A 175 -6.49 -3.29 -14.66
CA VAL A 175 -7.72 -3.85 -15.21
C VAL A 175 -8.33 -2.87 -16.22
N GLY A 176 -8.76 -3.39 -17.37
CA GLY A 176 -9.31 -2.62 -18.48
C GLY A 176 -8.27 -1.90 -19.33
N LYS A 177 -6.97 -2.13 -19.10
CA LYS A 177 -5.87 -1.59 -19.90
C LYS A 177 -5.09 -2.70 -20.60
N ARG A 178 -4.54 -2.39 -21.78
CA ARG A 178 -3.71 -3.32 -22.55
C ARG A 178 -2.34 -3.43 -21.90
N TYR A 179 -1.89 -4.66 -21.65
CA TYR A 179 -0.57 -4.90 -21.07
C TYR A 179 0.55 -4.30 -21.93
N SER A 180 0.46 -4.45 -23.26
CA SER A 180 1.45 -3.87 -24.18
C SER A 180 1.49 -2.34 -24.12
N GLU A 181 0.35 -1.68 -24.02
CA GLU A 181 0.25 -0.21 -23.93
C GLU A 181 0.90 0.31 -22.64
N LEU A 182 0.55 -0.27 -21.49
CA LEU A 182 1.10 0.12 -20.19
C LEU A 182 2.63 -0.02 -20.13
N ASN A 183 3.18 -0.99 -20.85
CA ASN A 183 4.58 -1.38 -20.77
C ASN A 183 5.41 -0.96 -21.99
N GLY A 184 4.89 -0.06 -22.83
CA GLY A 184 5.59 0.46 -24.00
C GLY A 184 6.01 -0.61 -25.01
N LEU A 185 5.27 -1.71 -25.08
CA LEU A 185 5.54 -2.82 -25.99
C LEU A 185 4.86 -2.61 -27.34
N ALA A 186 5.40 -3.26 -28.36
CA ALA A 186 4.71 -3.37 -29.64
C ALA A 186 3.32 -4.00 -29.46
N ALA A 187 2.32 -3.39 -30.08
CA ALA A 187 0.95 -3.87 -30.04
C ALA A 187 0.87 -5.33 -30.51
N ARG A 188 0.16 -6.17 -29.74
CA ARG A 188 -0.05 -7.57 -30.08
C ARG A 188 -1.18 -7.71 -31.11
N SER A 189 -1.13 -8.78 -31.90
CA SER A 189 -2.20 -9.15 -32.85
C SER A 189 -3.48 -9.65 -32.19
N TYR A 190 -3.43 -9.88 -30.87
CA TYR A 190 -4.56 -10.27 -30.04
C TYR A 190 -4.85 -9.20 -28.99
N ASP A 191 -6.05 -9.26 -28.41
CA ASP A 191 -6.45 -8.40 -27.29
C ASP A 191 -5.75 -8.86 -26.00
N ASP A 192 -4.84 -8.03 -25.51
CA ASP A 192 -4.08 -8.20 -24.29
C ASP A 192 -4.56 -7.24 -23.18
N THR A 193 -5.82 -6.79 -23.27
CA THR A 193 -6.50 -6.06 -22.19
C THR A 193 -6.60 -6.95 -20.96
N ILE A 194 -6.06 -6.49 -19.83
CA ILE A 194 -6.12 -7.20 -18.56
C ILE A 194 -7.55 -7.15 -18.02
N THR A 195 -8.12 -8.31 -17.69
CA THR A 195 -9.50 -8.44 -17.21
C THR A 195 -9.59 -8.61 -15.69
N ALA A 196 -8.53 -9.11 -15.07
CA ALA A 196 -8.41 -9.26 -13.62
C ALA A 196 -6.93 -9.25 -13.21
N ILE A 197 -6.66 -8.94 -11.94
CA ILE A 197 -5.34 -9.05 -11.33
C ILE A 197 -5.50 -9.78 -10.00
N THR A 198 -4.80 -10.90 -9.84
CA THR A 198 -4.78 -11.67 -8.59
C THR A 198 -3.36 -11.75 -8.09
N ILE A 199 -3.13 -11.31 -6.84
CA ILE A 199 -1.84 -11.39 -6.15
C ILE A 199 -1.94 -12.47 -5.07
N VAL A 200 -1.03 -13.45 -5.11
CA VAL A 200 -0.99 -14.60 -4.19
C VAL A 200 0.33 -14.57 -3.44
N TRP A 201 0.27 -14.30 -2.13
CA TRP A 201 1.41 -14.25 -1.21
C TRP A 201 1.82 -15.63 -0.70
#